data_AF-A0A933HK76-F1
#
_entry.id   AF-A0A933HK76-F1
#
_cell.length_a   1.000
_cell.length_b   1.000
_cell.length_c   1.000
_cell.angle_alpha   90.00
_cell.angle_beta   90.00
_cell.angle_gamma   90.00
#
_symmetry.space_group_name_H-M   'P 1'
#
loop_
_entity.id
_entity.type
_entity.pdbx_description
1 polymer ?
#
loop_
_entity_poly.entity_id
_entity_poly.type
_entity_poly.pdbx_seq_one_letter_code
_entity_poly.pdbx_strand_id
1 'polypeptide(L)'
;MKTLRCLTLAVMFAFMFGGCAPTTPQFDSRPPTATHTPLNTTLPGASPTLFSPATPPLAHAVPNTTLLYSRDCGLYALPSLAALDKPEMRAVYQGLANCNDFGAFLVGYAPILSPDHKQLFITGPYESWLANLETGALRKFFSAKTAPSWSPASDALAYVADETLYRLGVAQGAKPEPLFQHANLIPLFARWSPDGRWIAAASTTENNANGEPQITIWAIPATGGDARALGTIPVPATEWVPQDMQWAPDSQAIGTSFGWFLSLDGTKQLVTELATIPWWTPAQARKLIGNQVDPKWDFSHDGKRLAWLEPKDGSFQIVTIDASTRAQELIGTLPAPYALMVRWSADDRFLIIDAGGVIWKMAAVPGSAAEPVLKDALLVNVIPRPNAP
;
A
#
# COMPACT_ATOMS: atom_id res chain seq x y z
N MET A 1 32.63 7.19 -19.66
CA MET A 1 31.48 7.86 -20.32
C MET A 1 30.68 6.85 -21.14
N LYS A 2 29.48 6.49 -20.67
CA LYS A 2 28.31 6.09 -21.48
C LYS A 2 27.11 6.05 -20.51
N THR A 3 25.94 6.46 -20.97
CA THR A 3 24.77 6.72 -20.12
C THR A 3 23.89 5.49 -19.96
N LEU A 4 23.53 5.15 -18.73
CA LEU A 4 22.33 4.34 -18.48
C LEU A 4 21.09 5.18 -18.80
N ARG A 5 20.07 4.54 -19.39
CA ARG A 5 18.71 5.07 -19.46
C ARG A 5 17.82 4.27 -18.52
N CYS A 6 16.82 4.93 -17.94
CA CYS A 6 15.80 4.28 -17.12
C CYS A 6 15.07 3.19 -17.92
N LEU A 7 14.81 2.05 -17.29
CA LEU A 7 13.74 1.14 -17.72
C LEU A 7 12.44 1.60 -17.06
N THR A 8 11.38 1.77 -17.85
CA THR A 8 10.07 2.24 -17.37
C THR A 8 9.17 1.05 -17.02
N LEU A 9 8.29 1.22 -16.01
CA LEU A 9 7.21 0.27 -15.69
C LEU A 9 6.41 -0.10 -16.95
N ALA A 10 6.35 -1.40 -17.28
CA ALA A 10 5.63 -1.90 -18.46
C ALA A 10 5.25 -3.40 -18.43
N VAL A 11 5.15 -4.07 -17.26
CA VAL A 11 4.80 -5.50 -17.19
C VAL A 11 3.82 -5.83 -16.05
N MET A 12 2.52 -5.59 -16.26
CA MET A 12 1.40 -6.45 -15.80
C MET A 12 0.03 -5.80 -16.10
N PHE A 13 -0.42 -5.81 -17.37
CA PHE A 13 -1.85 -5.73 -17.73
C PHE A 13 -2.05 -6.16 -19.20
N ALA A 14 -2.28 -7.46 -19.43
CA ALA A 14 -2.38 -8.03 -20.78
C ALA A 14 -3.28 -9.29 -20.87
N PHE A 15 -4.39 -9.34 -20.13
CA PHE A 15 -5.35 -10.45 -20.20
C PHE A 15 -6.84 -10.05 -20.19
N MET A 16 -7.17 -8.95 -20.90
CA MET A 16 -8.50 -8.77 -21.49
C MET A 16 -8.35 -8.06 -22.84
N PHE A 17 -8.47 -8.82 -23.94
CA PHE A 17 -9.12 -8.49 -25.22
C PHE A 17 -8.78 -9.60 -26.24
N GLY A 18 -9.64 -9.81 -27.24
CA GLY A 18 -9.52 -10.93 -28.19
C GLY A 18 -8.28 -10.83 -29.09
N GLY A 19 -7.58 -11.94 -29.28
CA GLY A 19 -6.33 -11.99 -30.04
C GLY A 19 -6.50 -11.99 -31.57
N CYS A 20 -5.40 -11.73 -32.27
CA CYS A 20 -5.25 -11.99 -33.70
C CYS A 20 -3.82 -12.53 -33.94
N ALA A 21 -3.66 -13.47 -34.88
CA ALA A 21 -2.38 -14.17 -35.09
C ALA A 21 -1.32 -13.28 -35.81
N PRO A 22 -0.02 -13.46 -35.54
CA PRO A 22 1.03 -12.64 -36.14
C PRO A 22 1.37 -13.09 -37.58
N THR A 23 1.01 -12.28 -38.56
CA THR A 23 1.62 -12.33 -39.91
C THR A 23 2.74 -11.29 -39.98
N THR A 24 3.98 -11.72 -40.22
CA THR A 24 5.17 -10.86 -40.29
C THR A 24 5.29 -10.11 -41.63
N PRO A 25 5.32 -8.77 -41.64
CA PRO A 25 5.80 -7.97 -42.77
C PRO A 25 7.32 -7.74 -42.66
N GLN A 26 8.02 -7.66 -43.79
CA GLN A 26 9.41 -7.19 -43.81
C GLN A 26 9.45 -5.66 -43.70
N PHE A 27 10.43 -5.11 -42.99
CA PHE A 27 10.72 -3.67 -42.98
C PHE A 27 11.58 -3.30 -44.20
N ASP A 28 11.05 -2.46 -45.10
CA ASP A 28 11.87 -1.66 -46.02
C ASP A 28 12.30 -0.36 -45.31
N SER A 29 13.53 0.08 -45.54
CA SER A 29 14.23 1.07 -44.72
C SER A 29 14.39 2.41 -45.43
N ARG A 30 13.30 3.18 -45.57
CA ARG A 30 13.32 4.56 -46.10
C ARG A 30 12.39 5.48 -45.30
N PRO A 31 12.83 6.69 -44.90
CA PRO A 31 11.96 7.65 -44.21
C PRO A 31 11.05 8.40 -45.21
N PRO A 32 9.74 8.53 -44.94
CA PRO A 32 8.85 9.35 -45.75
C PRO A 32 8.98 10.84 -45.42
N THR A 33 9.11 11.69 -46.44
CA THR A 33 9.19 13.15 -46.30
C THR A 33 7.82 13.74 -45.93
N ALA A 34 7.73 14.45 -44.80
CA ALA A 34 6.49 15.11 -44.38
C ALA A 34 6.29 16.46 -45.10
N THR A 35 5.21 16.58 -45.89
CA THR A 35 4.72 17.87 -46.41
C THR A 35 3.66 18.44 -45.47
N HIS A 36 3.85 19.69 -45.02
CA HIS A 36 2.90 20.37 -44.15
C HIS A 36 1.72 20.96 -44.94
N THR A 37 0.50 20.53 -44.61
CA THR A 37 -0.75 21.17 -45.06
C THR A 37 -1.58 21.53 -43.83
N PRO A 38 -1.87 22.80 -43.54
CA PRO A 38 -2.62 23.20 -42.35
C PRO A 38 -4.13 22.95 -42.53
N LEU A 39 -4.71 22.08 -41.70
CA LEU A 39 -6.15 21.87 -41.63
C LEU A 39 -6.77 22.74 -40.54
N ASN A 40 -7.46 23.82 -40.95
CA ASN A 40 -8.30 24.62 -40.06
C ASN A 40 -9.59 23.86 -39.74
N THR A 41 -9.72 23.34 -38.52
CA THR A 41 -10.98 22.83 -37.96
C THR A 41 -11.18 23.36 -36.54
N THR A 42 -12.03 24.38 -36.39
CA THR A 42 -12.47 24.87 -35.08
C THR A 42 -13.43 23.86 -34.44
N LEU A 43 -12.95 23.15 -33.42
CA LEU A 43 -13.82 22.36 -32.54
C LEU A 43 -14.70 23.27 -31.68
N PRO A 44 -15.99 22.94 -31.48
CA PRO A 44 -16.85 23.68 -30.54
C PRO A 44 -16.36 23.47 -29.09
N GLY A 45 -16.49 24.51 -28.26
CA GLY A 45 -15.89 24.54 -26.93
C GLY A 45 -16.48 23.50 -25.97
N ALA A 46 -15.65 22.53 -25.56
CA ALA A 46 -15.95 21.65 -24.44
C ALA A 46 -15.89 22.46 -23.12
N SER A 47 -17.05 22.72 -22.53
CA SER A 47 -17.11 23.20 -21.15
C SER A 47 -16.73 22.04 -20.20
N PRO A 48 -15.82 22.23 -19.22
CA PRO A 48 -15.51 21.20 -18.26
C PRO A 48 -16.70 21.01 -17.30
N THR A 49 -17.59 20.07 -17.62
CA THR A 49 -18.64 19.62 -16.69
C THR A 49 -17.97 18.92 -15.51
N LEU A 50 -17.78 19.66 -14.42
CA LEU A 50 -17.37 19.13 -13.13
C LEU A 50 -18.39 18.07 -12.69
N PHE A 51 -18.04 16.79 -12.88
CA PHE A 51 -18.73 15.68 -12.25
C PHE A 51 -18.55 15.81 -10.73
N SER A 52 -19.56 16.35 -10.06
CA SER A 52 -19.68 16.19 -8.62
C SER A 52 -20.09 14.74 -8.36
N PRO A 53 -19.24 13.89 -7.75
CA PRO A 53 -19.61 12.51 -7.48
C PRO A 53 -20.73 12.50 -6.45
N ALA A 54 -21.94 12.15 -6.87
CA ALA A 54 -23.08 12.03 -5.98
C ALA A 54 -22.75 11.00 -4.89
N THR A 55 -22.77 11.43 -3.63
CA THR A 55 -22.47 10.55 -2.49
C THR A 55 -23.45 9.37 -2.51
N PRO A 56 -22.97 8.11 -2.52
CA PRO A 56 -23.86 6.96 -2.52
C PRO A 56 -24.73 6.97 -1.24
N PRO A 57 -25.99 6.52 -1.31
CA PRO A 57 -26.93 6.68 -0.20
C PRO A 57 -26.44 5.98 1.07
N LEU A 58 -26.64 6.66 2.22
CA LEU A 58 -26.17 6.24 3.55
C LEU A 58 -26.62 4.84 3.99
N ALA A 59 -27.59 4.23 3.33
CA ALA A 59 -28.01 2.84 3.54
C ALA A 59 -26.87 1.81 3.41
N HIS A 60 -25.80 2.14 2.66
CA HIS A 60 -24.64 1.26 2.48
C HIS A 60 -23.50 1.54 3.48
N ALA A 61 -23.67 2.46 4.44
CA ALA A 61 -22.62 2.83 5.38
C ALA A 61 -22.26 1.67 6.34
N VAL A 62 -20.95 1.41 6.49
CA VAL A 62 -20.42 0.50 7.50
C VAL A 62 -20.41 1.23 8.87
N PRO A 63 -20.94 0.64 9.96
CA PRO A 63 -20.90 1.26 11.30
C PRO A 63 -19.49 1.58 11.78
N ASN A 64 -19.33 2.70 12.50
CA ASN A 64 -18.08 3.21 13.09
C ASN A 64 -16.84 3.21 12.17
N THR A 65 -17.04 3.09 10.86
CA THR A 65 -15.99 2.82 9.86
C THR A 65 -16.05 3.86 8.74
N THR A 66 -14.90 4.14 8.16
CA THR A 66 -14.74 4.87 6.90
C THR A 66 -13.93 4.01 5.92
N LEU A 67 -14.47 3.83 4.71
CA LEU A 67 -13.80 3.14 3.63
C LEU A 67 -13.02 4.17 2.81
N LEU A 68 -11.70 4.04 2.72
CA LEU A 68 -10.90 4.75 1.72
C LEU A 68 -10.94 3.93 0.43
N TYR A 69 -11.37 4.54 -0.66
CA TYR A 69 -11.60 3.85 -1.92
C TYR A 69 -11.11 4.66 -3.13
N SER A 70 -10.92 3.98 -4.24
CA SER A 70 -10.60 4.57 -5.54
C SER A 70 -11.75 4.39 -6.52
N ARG A 71 -11.98 5.41 -7.35
CA ARG A 71 -12.87 5.40 -8.51
C ARG A 71 -12.29 6.36 -9.55
N ASP A 72 -12.39 6.05 -10.84
CA ASP A 72 -11.87 6.90 -11.92
C ASP A 72 -10.42 7.37 -11.65
N CYS A 73 -9.64 6.46 -11.06
CA CYS A 73 -8.24 6.62 -10.64
C CYS A 73 -7.97 7.77 -9.64
N GLY A 74 -8.99 8.28 -8.95
CA GLY A 74 -8.88 9.21 -7.82
C GLY A 74 -9.24 8.59 -6.46
N LEU A 75 -8.77 9.20 -5.36
CA LEU A 75 -8.95 8.77 -3.97
C LEU A 75 -10.12 9.50 -3.28
N TYR A 76 -10.99 8.72 -2.63
CA TYR A 76 -12.20 9.17 -1.96
C TYR A 76 -12.42 8.44 -0.62
N ALA A 77 -13.45 8.85 0.13
CA ALA A 77 -13.87 8.20 1.37
C ALA A 77 -15.39 8.02 1.46
N LEU A 78 -15.83 6.95 2.12
CA LEU A 78 -17.24 6.66 2.42
C LEU A 78 -17.42 6.29 3.92
N PRO A 79 -18.10 7.13 4.74
CA PRO A 79 -18.55 8.49 4.44
C PRO A 79 -17.40 9.43 4.11
N SER A 80 -17.70 10.56 3.48
CA SER A 80 -16.66 11.50 3.06
C SER A 80 -15.89 12.09 4.24
N LEU A 81 -14.60 12.33 4.03
CA LEU A 81 -13.72 12.96 5.01
C LEU A 81 -13.50 14.43 4.63
N ALA A 82 -13.77 15.33 5.57
CA ALA A 82 -13.61 16.78 5.38
C ALA A 82 -12.20 17.21 4.95
N ALA A 83 -11.19 16.37 5.19
CA ALA A 83 -9.84 16.55 4.65
C ALA A 83 -9.74 16.29 3.13
N LEU A 84 -10.33 15.19 2.63
CA LEU A 84 -10.31 14.82 1.20
C LEU A 84 -11.27 15.65 0.35
N ASP A 85 -12.31 16.23 0.94
CA ASP A 85 -13.27 17.11 0.25
C ASP A 85 -12.72 18.51 -0.10
N LYS A 86 -11.54 18.87 0.42
CA LYS A 86 -10.96 20.20 0.21
C LYS A 86 -10.45 20.40 -1.22
N PRO A 87 -10.59 21.60 -1.82
CA PRO A 87 -10.20 21.86 -3.21
C PRO A 87 -8.75 21.45 -3.54
N GLU A 88 -7.81 21.69 -2.62
CA GLU A 88 -6.40 21.31 -2.75
C GLU A 88 -6.19 19.79 -2.81
N MET A 89 -7.00 19.00 -2.09
CA MET A 89 -6.95 17.54 -2.16
C MET A 89 -7.68 17.02 -3.39
N ARG A 90 -8.84 17.60 -3.74
CA ARG A 90 -9.55 17.22 -4.97
C ARG A 90 -8.68 17.45 -6.21
N ALA A 91 -7.98 18.58 -6.29
CA ALA A 91 -7.11 18.91 -7.43
C ALA A 91 -5.89 17.97 -7.60
N VAL A 92 -5.40 17.35 -6.52
CA VAL A 92 -4.23 16.44 -6.56
C VAL A 92 -4.65 14.97 -6.59
N TYR A 93 -5.81 14.61 -6.04
CA TYR A 93 -6.21 13.21 -5.81
C TYR A 93 -7.54 12.80 -6.44
N GLN A 94 -8.34 13.70 -7.04
CA GLN A 94 -9.64 13.34 -7.63
C GLN A 94 -9.71 13.78 -9.10
N GLY A 95 -9.68 12.81 -10.01
CA GLY A 95 -9.54 13.04 -11.45
C GLY A 95 -8.09 13.03 -11.94
N LEU A 96 -7.26 12.11 -11.45
CA LEU A 96 -5.92 11.88 -12.01
C LEU A 96 -6.03 11.48 -13.48
N ALA A 97 -5.37 12.23 -14.36
CA ALA A 97 -5.39 12.00 -15.81
C ALA A 97 -4.68 10.71 -16.26
N ASN A 98 -4.05 9.97 -15.33
CA ASN A 98 -3.32 8.75 -15.60
C ASN A 98 -3.48 7.74 -14.44
N CYS A 99 -3.93 6.53 -14.77
CA CYS A 99 -4.12 5.45 -13.80
C CYS A 99 -2.82 4.73 -13.41
N ASN A 100 -1.69 4.98 -14.08
CA ASN A 100 -0.40 4.41 -13.67
C ASN A 100 0.04 4.97 -12.31
N ASP A 101 -0.24 6.25 -12.05
CA ASP A 101 0.02 6.89 -10.75
C ASP A 101 -0.88 6.31 -9.64
N PHE A 102 -2.05 5.77 -10.00
CA PHE A 102 -2.98 5.17 -9.05
C PHE A 102 -2.45 3.83 -8.47
N GLY A 103 -1.64 3.08 -9.21
CA GLY A 103 -1.06 1.82 -8.72
C GLY A 103 -0.27 1.97 -7.41
N ALA A 104 0.34 3.13 -7.18
CA ALA A 104 1.06 3.45 -5.95
C ALA A 104 0.18 3.33 -4.69
N PHE A 105 -1.07 3.79 -4.73
CA PHE A 105 -1.96 3.76 -3.56
C PHE A 105 -2.35 2.35 -3.14
N LEU A 106 -2.37 1.38 -4.06
CA LEU A 106 -2.70 -0.03 -3.75
C LEU A 106 -1.46 -0.84 -3.34
N VAL A 107 -0.27 -0.45 -3.80
CA VAL A 107 0.96 -1.26 -3.71
C VAL A 107 2.07 -0.52 -2.96
N GLY A 108 1.74 -0.01 -1.76
CA GLY A 108 2.72 0.51 -0.79
C GLY A 108 2.52 1.95 -0.31
N TYR A 109 1.88 2.80 -1.11
CA TYR A 109 1.68 4.23 -0.82
C TYR A 109 0.23 4.55 -0.42
N ALA A 110 -0.51 3.55 0.09
CA ALA A 110 -1.84 3.73 0.67
C ALA A 110 -1.82 4.81 1.78
N PRO A 111 -2.93 5.53 2.03
CA PRO A 111 -3.02 6.46 3.15
C PRO A 111 -2.86 5.73 4.49
N ILE A 112 -1.89 6.19 5.30
CA ILE A 112 -1.44 5.54 6.54
C ILE A 112 -1.98 6.29 7.76
N LEU A 113 -2.86 5.64 8.51
CA LEU A 113 -3.44 6.15 9.75
C LEU A 113 -2.40 6.19 10.88
N SER A 114 -2.44 7.21 11.75
CA SER A 114 -1.65 7.25 12.97
C SER A 114 -2.14 6.20 13.99
N PRO A 115 -1.26 5.63 14.83
CA PRO A 115 -1.67 4.69 15.89
C PRO A 115 -2.73 5.22 16.88
N ASP A 116 -2.84 6.54 17.05
CA ASP A 116 -3.89 7.19 17.86
C ASP A 116 -5.20 7.47 17.09
N HIS A 117 -5.26 7.08 15.81
CA HIS A 117 -6.37 7.25 14.88
C HIS A 117 -6.80 8.71 14.58
N LYS A 118 -6.05 9.73 15.02
CA LYS A 118 -6.41 11.15 14.81
C LYS A 118 -5.87 11.77 13.52
N GLN A 119 -4.92 11.12 12.87
CA GLN A 119 -4.23 11.67 11.71
C GLN A 119 -4.10 10.64 10.58
N LEU A 120 -4.22 11.09 9.34
CA LEU A 120 -4.02 10.29 8.14
C LEU A 120 -2.89 10.91 7.31
N PHE A 121 -1.81 10.16 7.13
CA PHE A 121 -0.78 10.52 6.16
C PHE A 121 -1.21 10.03 4.77
N ILE A 122 -1.55 10.96 3.90
CA ILE A 122 -2.00 10.73 2.53
C ILE A 122 -0.80 10.91 1.62
N THR A 123 -0.14 9.81 1.28
CA THR A 123 0.94 9.80 0.29
C THR A 123 0.39 10.09 -1.11
N GLY A 124 1.18 10.66 -2.01
CA GLY A 124 0.75 10.87 -3.40
C GLY A 124 1.90 11.02 -4.40
N PRO A 125 1.61 10.83 -5.71
CA PRO A 125 2.61 10.77 -6.79
C PRO A 125 3.37 12.09 -7.04
N TYR A 126 2.78 13.22 -6.62
CA TYR A 126 3.33 14.58 -6.80
C TYR A 126 3.57 15.32 -5.49
N GLU A 127 2.75 15.05 -4.47
CA GLU A 127 2.77 15.69 -3.16
C GLU A 127 2.25 14.68 -2.12
N SER A 128 2.60 14.88 -0.85
CA SER A 128 1.98 14.13 0.27
C SER A 128 1.37 15.11 1.28
N TRP A 129 0.38 14.65 2.06
CA TRP A 129 -0.36 15.50 2.97
C TRP A 129 -0.64 14.80 4.29
N LEU A 130 -0.51 15.53 5.39
CA LEU A 130 -0.93 15.08 6.71
C LEU A 130 -2.28 15.72 7.05
N ALA A 131 -3.31 14.90 7.16
CA ALA A 131 -4.66 15.30 7.50
C ALA A 131 -4.96 15.02 8.98
N ASN A 132 -5.37 16.04 9.73
CA ASN A 132 -6.03 15.84 11.02
C ASN A 132 -7.49 15.46 10.76
N LEU A 133 -7.92 14.32 11.29
CA LEU A 133 -9.21 13.70 10.95
C LEU A 133 -10.40 14.28 11.73
N GLU A 134 -10.15 14.90 12.88
CA GLU A 134 -11.17 15.55 13.72
C GLU A 134 -11.59 16.91 13.13
N THR A 135 -10.62 17.73 12.74
CA THR A 135 -10.80 19.12 12.27
C THR A 135 -10.80 19.26 10.74
N GLY A 136 -10.39 18.21 10.01
CA GLY A 136 -10.10 18.27 8.59
C GLY A 136 -8.90 19.16 8.22
N ALA A 137 -8.10 19.63 9.20
CA ALA A 137 -6.94 20.47 8.92
C ALA A 137 -5.88 19.71 8.11
N LEU A 138 -5.27 20.38 7.14
CA LEU A 138 -4.27 19.81 6.24
C LEU A 138 -2.91 20.48 6.44
N ARG A 139 -1.85 19.67 6.42
CA ARG A 139 -0.46 20.12 6.36
C ARG A 139 0.22 19.46 5.16
N LYS A 140 0.71 20.26 4.22
CA LYS A 140 1.45 19.81 3.04
C LYS A 140 2.82 19.26 3.42
N PHE A 141 3.21 18.15 2.81
CA PHE A 141 4.54 17.54 2.87
C PHE A 141 5.13 17.52 1.45
N PHE A 142 6.40 17.90 1.32
CA PHE A 142 7.02 18.15 0.01
C PHE A 142 7.62 16.90 -0.67
N SER A 143 7.55 15.73 -0.04
CA SER A 143 8.07 14.49 -0.63
C SER A 143 6.97 13.64 -1.24
N ALA A 144 7.18 13.21 -2.48
CA ALA A 144 6.22 12.48 -3.31
C ALA A 144 6.60 11.00 -3.53
N LYS A 145 7.79 10.58 -3.07
CA LYS A 145 8.36 9.24 -3.34
C LYS A 145 8.98 8.63 -2.10
N THR A 146 8.22 8.66 -1.00
CA THR A 146 8.62 8.10 0.29
C THR A 146 7.49 7.28 0.87
N ALA A 147 7.82 6.14 1.46
CA ALA A 147 6.88 5.37 2.26
C ALA A 147 7.21 5.55 3.75
N PRO A 148 6.72 6.62 4.39
CA PRO A 148 7.03 6.90 5.80
C PRO A 148 6.44 5.83 6.72
N SER A 149 6.93 5.79 7.96
CA SER A 149 6.25 5.11 9.06
C SER A 149 5.93 6.07 10.19
N TRP A 150 4.82 5.79 10.87
CA TRP A 150 4.43 6.43 12.12
C TRP A 150 5.29 5.95 13.28
N SER A 151 5.68 6.88 14.13
CA SER A 151 6.04 6.60 15.52
C SER A 151 4.86 5.91 16.24
N PRO A 152 5.11 4.94 17.14
CA PRO A 152 4.05 4.35 17.97
C PRO A 152 3.30 5.40 18.82
N ALA A 153 3.97 6.50 19.19
CA ALA A 153 3.40 7.61 19.94
C ALA A 153 2.53 8.58 19.09
N SER A 154 2.44 8.39 17.77
CA SER A 154 1.68 9.25 16.83
C SER A 154 2.13 10.72 16.75
N ASP A 155 3.30 11.06 17.30
CA ASP A 155 3.84 12.42 17.38
C ASP A 155 4.83 12.75 16.25
N ALA A 156 5.43 11.74 15.63
CA ALA A 156 6.36 11.88 14.51
C ALA A 156 6.19 10.83 13.40
N LEU A 157 6.69 11.17 12.21
CA LEU A 157 6.91 10.28 11.06
C LEU A 157 8.42 10.07 10.86
N ALA A 158 8.83 8.91 10.37
CA ALA A 158 10.18 8.69 9.81
C ALA A 158 10.12 8.40 8.31
N TYR A 159 11.02 8.99 7.52
CA TYR A 159 11.13 8.79 6.07
C TYR A 159 12.57 8.98 5.58
N VAL A 160 12.91 8.39 4.43
CA VAL A 160 14.20 8.59 3.74
C VAL A 160 14.02 9.52 2.55
N ALA A 161 14.79 10.61 2.47
CA ALA A 161 14.90 11.47 1.29
C ALA A 161 16.34 11.98 1.17
N ASP A 162 16.82 12.25 -0.04
CA ASP A 162 18.16 12.82 -0.28
C ASP A 162 19.28 12.10 0.50
N GLU A 163 19.29 10.76 0.38
CA GLU A 163 20.21 9.83 1.07
C GLU A 163 20.24 9.96 2.60
N THR A 164 19.17 10.50 3.19
CA THR A 164 19.07 10.84 4.60
C THR A 164 17.75 10.35 5.21
N LEU A 165 17.84 9.63 6.33
CA LEU A 165 16.71 9.30 7.19
C LEU A 165 16.36 10.51 8.07
N TYR A 166 15.14 11.00 7.93
CA TYR A 166 14.58 12.10 8.72
C TYR A 166 13.52 11.61 9.71
N ARG A 167 13.49 12.24 10.89
CA ARG A 167 12.33 12.31 11.78
C ARG A 167 11.59 13.62 11.54
N LEU A 168 10.26 13.60 11.57
CA LEU A 168 9.44 14.80 11.38
C LEU A 168 8.21 14.78 12.29
N GLY A 169 8.21 15.66 13.29
CA GLY A 169 7.07 15.83 14.20
C GLY A 169 5.82 16.34 13.49
N VAL A 170 4.64 15.96 13.98
CA VAL A 170 3.33 16.29 13.37
C VAL A 170 2.87 17.74 13.56
N ALA A 171 3.37 18.42 14.59
CA ALA A 171 3.01 19.80 14.92
C ALA A 171 3.23 20.76 13.74
N GLN A 172 2.38 21.78 13.61
CA GLN A 172 2.56 22.81 12.58
C GLN A 172 3.90 23.55 12.78
N GLY A 173 4.58 23.85 11.68
CA GLY A 173 5.91 24.48 11.69
C GLY A 173 7.08 23.56 12.05
N ALA A 174 6.83 22.30 12.45
CA ALA A 174 7.90 21.33 12.68
C ALA A 174 8.70 21.08 11.39
N LYS A 175 10.03 20.98 11.54
CA LYS A 175 11.00 20.80 10.44
C LYS A 175 11.57 19.37 10.46
N PRO A 176 12.03 18.84 9.32
CA PRO A 176 12.75 17.56 9.29
C PRO A 176 14.02 17.62 10.13
N GLU A 177 14.25 16.57 10.90
CA GLU A 177 15.41 16.36 11.75
C GLU A 177 16.20 15.17 11.19
N PRO A 178 17.42 15.37 10.65
CA PRO A 178 18.22 14.27 10.10
C PRO A 178 18.73 13.38 11.25
N LEU A 179 18.45 12.08 11.18
CA LEU A 179 18.92 11.09 12.17
C LEU A 179 20.08 10.25 11.66
N PHE A 180 20.14 9.97 10.36
CA PHE A 180 21.18 9.14 9.76
C PHE A 180 21.32 9.47 8.27
N GLN A 181 22.55 9.64 7.76
CA GLN A 181 22.83 9.89 6.35
C GLN A 181 23.77 8.78 5.84
N HIS A 182 23.42 8.15 4.73
CA HIS A 182 24.23 7.09 4.12
C HIS A 182 23.91 6.97 2.63
N ALA A 183 24.96 6.83 1.80
CA ALA A 183 24.82 6.69 0.36
C ALA A 183 23.90 5.53 -0.04
N ASN A 184 23.12 5.72 -1.09
CA ASN A 184 22.14 4.78 -1.63
C ASN A 184 21.04 4.32 -0.62
N LEU A 185 20.72 5.11 0.41
CA LEU A 185 19.54 4.84 1.26
C LEU A 185 18.25 4.83 0.44
N ILE A 186 17.42 3.81 0.67
CA ILE A 186 16.26 3.47 -0.17
C ILE A 186 15.00 4.21 0.35
N PRO A 187 14.36 5.11 -0.43
CA PRO A 187 13.20 5.91 0.02
C PRO A 187 11.95 5.11 0.46
N LEU A 188 11.89 3.84 0.08
CA LEU A 188 10.83 2.90 0.50
C LEU A 188 11.00 2.47 1.97
N PHE A 189 12.21 2.44 2.51
CA PHE A 189 12.52 1.72 3.75
C PHE A 189 12.89 2.65 4.91
N ALA A 190 11.85 3.04 5.66
CA ALA A 190 11.97 3.74 6.95
C ALA A 190 10.88 3.22 7.91
N ARG A 191 11.20 2.32 8.85
CA ARG A 191 10.23 1.69 9.77
C ARG A 191 10.56 1.93 11.23
N TRP A 192 9.73 2.64 11.97
CA TRP A 192 9.77 2.62 13.44
C TRP A 192 9.56 1.21 14.00
N SER A 193 10.25 0.89 15.09
CA SER A 193 10.00 -0.31 15.90
C SER A 193 8.73 -0.14 16.76
N PRO A 194 7.98 -1.22 17.06
CA PRO A 194 6.83 -1.17 17.96
C PRO A 194 7.11 -0.56 19.34
N ASP A 195 8.32 -0.73 19.89
CA ASP A 195 8.76 -0.16 21.18
C ASP A 195 9.16 1.33 21.11
N GLY A 196 9.16 1.93 19.92
CA GLY A 196 9.52 3.34 19.70
C GLY A 196 11.01 3.67 19.85
N ARG A 197 11.90 2.67 19.99
CA ARG A 197 13.32 2.91 20.29
C ARG A 197 14.22 2.91 19.06
N TRP A 198 13.78 2.31 17.96
CA TRP A 198 14.56 2.15 16.74
C TRP A 198 13.79 2.59 15.49
N ILE A 199 14.53 2.98 14.47
CA ILE A 199 14.04 3.11 13.10
C ILE A 199 14.94 2.21 12.23
N ALA A 200 14.32 1.31 11.48
CA ALA A 200 14.97 0.50 10.47
C ALA A 200 15.03 1.27 9.15
N ALA A 201 16.18 1.23 8.49
CA ALA A 201 16.35 1.69 7.12
C ALA A 201 17.20 0.69 6.33
N ALA A 202 17.22 0.82 5.00
CA ALA A 202 18.07 -0.01 4.15
C ALA A 202 18.73 0.82 3.05
N SER A 203 19.98 0.49 2.71
CA SER A 203 20.71 1.05 1.58
C SER A 203 21.10 -0.05 0.59
N THR A 204 21.12 0.23 -0.70
CA THR A 204 21.76 -0.70 -1.65
C THR A 204 23.28 -0.71 -1.45
N THR A 205 23.93 -1.77 -1.91
CA THR A 205 25.38 -1.89 -2.00
C THR A 205 25.75 -2.60 -3.30
N GLU A 206 27.04 -2.79 -3.58
CA GLU A 206 27.50 -3.57 -4.74
C GLU A 206 26.85 -4.96 -4.80
N ASN A 207 26.59 -5.45 -6.01
CA ASN A 207 26.05 -6.78 -6.22
C ASN A 207 27.04 -7.85 -5.73
N ASN A 208 26.53 -9.01 -5.33
CA ASN A 208 27.39 -10.10 -4.88
C ASN A 208 28.19 -10.73 -6.04
N ALA A 209 29.04 -11.71 -5.73
CA ALA A 209 29.88 -12.41 -6.72
C ALA A 209 29.09 -13.12 -7.84
N ASN A 210 27.79 -13.37 -7.66
CA ASN A 210 26.90 -13.95 -8.67
C ASN A 210 26.20 -12.89 -9.55
N GLY A 211 26.41 -11.59 -9.25
CA GLY A 211 25.71 -10.47 -9.88
C GLY A 211 24.35 -10.14 -9.28
N GLU A 212 23.96 -10.74 -8.15
CA GLU A 212 22.67 -10.50 -7.50
C GLU A 212 22.69 -9.19 -6.67
N PRO A 213 21.64 -8.36 -6.70
CA PRO A 213 21.57 -7.15 -5.87
C PRO A 213 21.67 -7.46 -4.37
N GLN A 214 22.22 -6.50 -3.62
CA GLN A 214 22.30 -6.59 -2.16
C GLN A 214 21.82 -5.30 -1.49
N ILE A 215 21.25 -5.44 -0.29
CA ILE A 215 20.97 -4.32 0.61
C ILE A 215 21.64 -4.54 1.96
N THR A 216 22.07 -3.46 2.60
CA THR A 216 22.45 -3.44 4.01
C THR A 216 21.28 -2.87 4.81
N ILE A 217 20.84 -3.63 5.83
CA ILE A 217 19.79 -3.19 6.75
C ILE A 217 20.45 -2.54 7.97
N TRP A 218 19.92 -1.39 8.36
CA TRP A 218 20.39 -0.53 9.44
C TRP A 218 19.34 -0.43 10.53
N ALA A 219 19.76 -0.40 11.79
CA ALA A 219 18.94 0.01 12.92
C ALA A 219 19.52 1.29 13.54
N ILE A 220 18.75 2.39 13.44
CA ILE A 220 19.09 3.74 13.89
C ILE A 220 18.33 4.00 15.20
N PRO A 221 18.94 4.55 16.26
CA PRO A 221 18.20 4.96 17.45
C PRO A 221 17.17 6.06 17.11
N ALA A 222 15.92 5.90 17.54
CA ALA A 222 14.84 6.84 17.21
C ALA A 222 15.01 8.24 17.85
N THR A 223 15.93 8.36 18.81
CA THR A 223 16.38 9.60 19.46
C THR A 223 17.57 10.27 18.76
N GLY A 224 18.11 9.66 17.71
CA GLY A 224 19.46 9.95 17.22
C GLY A 224 20.55 9.25 18.05
N GLY A 225 21.74 9.14 17.48
CA GLY A 225 22.86 8.34 17.99
C GLY A 225 23.44 7.42 16.90
N ASP A 226 24.41 6.59 17.26
CA ASP A 226 25.10 5.73 16.29
C ASP A 226 24.18 4.68 15.66
N ALA A 227 24.08 4.71 14.33
CA ALA A 227 23.40 3.68 13.55
C ALA A 227 24.27 2.42 13.45
N ARG A 228 23.66 1.24 13.62
CA ARG A 228 24.31 -0.06 13.38
C ARG A 228 23.81 -0.69 12.09
N ALA A 229 24.72 -1.23 11.28
CA ALA A 229 24.37 -2.22 10.28
C ALA A 229 24.05 -3.55 10.99
N LEU A 230 22.85 -4.11 10.76
CA LEU A 230 22.53 -5.47 11.20
C LEU A 230 23.08 -6.53 10.23
N GLY A 231 23.31 -6.13 8.98
CA GLY A 231 24.02 -6.94 8.00
C GLY A 231 23.57 -6.68 6.56
N THR A 232 24.41 -7.13 5.62
CA THR A 232 24.12 -7.13 4.19
C THR A 232 23.46 -8.44 3.77
N ILE A 233 22.39 -8.39 2.98
CA ILE A 233 21.67 -9.56 2.46
C ILE A 233 21.51 -9.47 0.94
N PRO A 234 21.60 -10.59 0.20
CA PRO A 234 21.15 -10.66 -1.19
C PRO A 234 19.62 -10.53 -1.25
N VAL A 235 19.14 -9.86 -2.30
CA VAL A 235 17.71 -9.59 -2.52
C VAL A 235 17.32 -9.90 -3.98
N PRO A 236 16.06 -10.29 -4.25
CA PRO A 236 15.61 -10.49 -5.62
C PRO A 236 15.65 -9.19 -6.43
N ALA A 237 16.01 -9.31 -7.71
CA ALA A 237 16.03 -8.22 -8.68
C ALA A 237 14.61 -7.90 -9.23
N THR A 238 13.67 -7.66 -8.30
CA THR A 238 12.28 -7.32 -8.57
C THR A 238 11.98 -5.87 -8.19
N GLU A 239 10.76 -5.42 -8.44
CA GLU A 239 10.21 -4.28 -7.68
C GLU A 239 10.15 -4.64 -6.18
N TRP A 240 10.30 -3.64 -5.32
CA TRP A 240 10.21 -3.78 -3.86
C TRP A 240 9.07 -2.90 -3.34
N VAL A 241 8.35 -3.39 -2.34
CA VAL A 241 7.26 -2.66 -1.68
C VAL A 241 7.66 -2.25 -0.26
N PRO A 242 7.10 -1.16 0.29
CA PRO A 242 7.30 -0.73 1.66
C PRO A 242 7.15 -1.84 2.73
N GLN A 243 6.28 -2.81 2.49
CA GLN A 243 5.99 -3.91 3.39
C GLN A 243 6.98 -5.09 3.32
N ASP A 244 7.98 -5.04 2.41
CA ASP A 244 9.03 -6.07 2.29
C ASP A 244 10.04 -6.09 3.45
N MET A 245 10.01 -5.07 4.31
CA MET A 245 10.85 -4.97 5.51
C MET A 245 9.97 -4.53 6.70
N GLN A 246 9.88 -5.37 7.73
CA GLN A 246 9.04 -5.13 8.91
C GLN A 246 9.75 -5.56 10.20
N TRP A 247 9.42 -4.89 11.31
CA TRP A 247 9.89 -5.29 12.64
C TRP A 247 9.09 -6.48 13.17
N ALA A 248 9.76 -7.34 13.93
CA ALA A 248 9.09 -8.26 14.84
C ALA A 248 8.33 -7.48 15.95
N PRO A 249 7.20 -7.99 16.46
CA PRO A 249 6.40 -7.30 17.50
C PRO A 249 7.17 -7.00 18.79
N ASP A 250 8.20 -7.80 19.10
CA ASP A 250 9.09 -7.61 20.26
C ASP A 250 10.15 -6.51 20.07
N SER A 251 10.21 -5.90 18.88
CA SER A 251 11.24 -4.92 18.46
C SER A 251 12.69 -5.43 18.49
N GLN A 252 12.92 -6.75 18.54
CA GLN A 252 14.27 -7.32 18.61
C GLN A 252 14.83 -7.80 17.26
N ALA A 253 14.00 -7.90 16.22
CA ALA A 253 14.44 -8.30 14.88
C ALA A 253 13.69 -7.58 13.76
N ILE A 254 14.29 -7.58 12.57
CA ILE A 254 13.68 -7.18 11.30
C ILE A 254 13.55 -8.43 10.43
N GLY A 255 12.35 -8.68 9.90
CA GLY A 255 12.08 -9.72 8.92
C GLY A 255 11.83 -9.15 7.52
N THR A 256 12.13 -9.93 6.48
CA THR A 256 11.82 -9.57 5.09
C THR A 256 10.90 -10.58 4.40
N SER A 257 10.14 -10.12 3.40
CA SER A 257 9.22 -10.96 2.59
C SER A 257 9.95 -12.09 1.85
N PHE A 258 11.22 -11.86 1.50
CA PHE A 258 12.14 -12.81 0.87
C PHE A 258 12.97 -13.62 1.90
N GLY A 259 12.51 -13.70 3.16
CA GLY A 259 12.86 -14.76 4.11
C GLY A 259 14.09 -14.55 5.00
N TRP A 260 14.72 -13.37 4.98
CA TRP A 260 15.78 -13.04 5.93
C TRP A 260 15.22 -12.50 7.24
N PHE A 261 15.87 -12.86 8.34
CA PHE A 261 15.65 -12.31 9.67
C PHE A 261 16.98 -11.80 10.23
N LEU A 262 16.99 -10.56 10.72
CA LEU A 262 18.16 -9.89 11.28
C LEU A 262 17.83 -9.37 12.68
N SER A 263 18.46 -9.96 13.69
CA SER A 263 18.34 -9.55 15.08
C SER A 263 19.17 -8.31 15.38
N LEU A 264 18.74 -7.54 16.38
CA LEU A 264 19.51 -6.45 16.96
C LEU A 264 20.84 -6.91 17.59
N ASP A 265 20.95 -8.18 18.01
CA ASP A 265 22.22 -8.76 18.50
C ASP A 265 23.24 -9.07 17.39
N GLY A 266 22.87 -8.91 16.11
CA GLY A 266 23.71 -9.22 14.95
C GLY A 266 23.48 -10.61 14.35
N THR A 267 22.63 -11.45 14.95
CA THR A 267 22.21 -12.74 14.37
C THR A 267 21.44 -12.52 13.08
N LYS A 268 21.96 -13.06 11.97
CA LYS A 268 21.33 -13.03 10.64
C LYS A 268 21.03 -14.47 10.20
N GLN A 269 19.78 -14.74 9.85
CA GLN A 269 19.31 -16.06 9.41
C GLN A 269 18.49 -15.95 8.11
N LEU A 270 18.67 -16.89 7.19
CA LEU A 270 17.78 -17.11 6.05
C LEU A 270 16.92 -18.33 6.35
N VAL A 271 15.61 -18.17 6.39
CA VAL A 271 14.68 -19.28 6.65
C VAL A 271 14.29 -19.92 5.31
N THR A 272 15.19 -20.74 4.75
CA THR A 272 15.03 -21.37 3.42
C THR A 272 13.85 -22.34 3.34
N GLU A 273 13.34 -22.86 4.46
CA GLU A 273 12.11 -23.68 4.51
C GLU A 273 10.86 -22.90 4.08
N LEU A 274 10.94 -21.56 3.96
CA LEU A 274 9.91 -20.76 3.29
C LEU A 274 9.80 -21.07 1.78
N ALA A 275 10.75 -21.77 1.16
CA ALA A 275 10.74 -22.10 -0.27
C ALA A 275 9.92 -23.35 -0.64
N THR A 276 9.62 -24.24 0.33
CA THR A 276 8.63 -25.33 0.17
C THR A 276 7.23 -24.94 0.66
N ILE A 277 7.06 -23.66 1.00
CA ILE A 277 5.80 -23.05 1.41
C ILE A 277 5.30 -22.19 0.21
N PRO A 278 4.22 -22.59 -0.50
CA PRO A 278 3.44 -21.67 -1.33
C PRO A 278 2.97 -20.49 -0.49
N TRP A 279 2.53 -19.38 -1.09
CA TRP A 279 2.34 -18.06 -0.45
C TRP A 279 1.20 -17.92 0.61
N TRP A 280 0.97 -18.98 1.38
CA TRP A 280 0.91 -18.89 2.83
C TRP A 280 2.38 -18.74 3.44
N THR A 281 2.81 -18.79 4.72
CA THR A 281 2.26 -19.19 6.04
C THR A 281 3.05 -18.55 7.30
N PRO A 282 2.51 -18.21 8.53
CA PRO A 282 3.29 -18.05 9.81
C PRO A 282 2.95 -18.93 11.07
N ALA A 283 3.94 -19.65 11.62
CA ALA A 283 3.91 -20.57 12.80
C ALA A 283 2.89 -21.74 12.85
N GLN A 284 1.60 -21.47 13.05
CA GLN A 284 0.52 -22.49 12.99
C GLN A 284 -0.58 -22.06 12.01
N ALA A 285 -0.73 -20.74 11.88
CA ALA A 285 -0.90 -20.14 10.57
C ALA A 285 0.34 -20.35 9.65
N ARG A 286 1.39 -21.15 10.02
CA ARG A 286 2.36 -21.80 9.09
C ARG A 286 1.66 -22.91 8.25
N LYS A 287 0.36 -22.69 8.03
CA LYS A 287 -0.65 -23.36 7.22
C LYS A 287 -1.75 -22.40 6.66
N LEU A 288 -1.60 -21.05 6.74
CA LEU A 288 -2.65 -20.06 6.33
C LEU A 288 -2.23 -18.78 5.53
N ILE A 289 -1.13 -18.05 5.82
CA ILE A 289 -0.85 -16.70 5.23
C ILE A 289 0.63 -16.40 4.92
N GLY A 290 1.13 -15.85 3.80
CA GLY A 290 2.55 -15.40 3.85
C GLY A 290 3.36 -15.11 2.59
N ASN A 291 4.48 -14.43 2.87
CA ASN A 291 5.53 -13.91 1.99
C ASN A 291 5.08 -13.02 0.82
N GLN A 292 3.81 -13.03 0.40
CA GLN A 292 3.19 -11.95 -0.34
C GLN A 292 2.40 -11.05 0.61
N VAL A 293 2.46 -9.75 0.32
CA VAL A 293 1.63 -8.71 0.93
C VAL A 293 0.27 -8.73 0.22
N ASP A 294 -0.31 -9.92 0.10
CA ASP A 294 -1.52 -10.18 -0.67
C ASP A 294 -2.72 -9.66 0.15
N PRO A 295 -3.42 -8.58 -0.24
CA PRO A 295 -4.37 -7.94 0.67
C PRO A 295 -5.67 -8.74 0.84
N LYS A 296 -5.74 -9.96 0.29
CA LYS A 296 -6.80 -10.98 0.45
C LYS A 296 -6.91 -11.60 1.85
N TRP A 297 -6.21 -11.09 2.85
CA TRP A 297 -6.36 -11.46 4.26
C TRP A 297 -6.18 -10.25 5.18
N ASP A 298 -6.73 -10.33 6.40
CA ASP A 298 -6.62 -9.28 7.41
C ASP A 298 -6.89 -9.80 8.84
N PHE A 299 -6.27 -9.21 9.85
CA PHE A 299 -6.53 -9.51 11.27
C PHE A 299 -7.59 -8.56 11.84
N SER A 300 -8.43 -9.06 12.74
CA SER A 300 -9.31 -8.21 13.52
C SER A 300 -8.48 -7.28 14.40
N HIS A 301 -8.97 -6.06 14.64
CA HIS A 301 -8.28 -5.04 15.43
C HIS A 301 -8.06 -5.51 16.88
N ASP A 302 -8.95 -6.38 17.39
CA ASP A 302 -8.81 -7.05 18.68
C ASP A 302 -7.82 -8.24 18.70
N GLY A 303 -7.22 -8.59 17.56
CA GLY A 303 -6.24 -9.67 17.39
C GLY A 303 -6.79 -11.11 17.52
N LYS A 304 -8.08 -11.30 17.80
CA LYS A 304 -8.66 -12.62 18.08
C LYS A 304 -8.96 -13.44 16.81
N ARG A 305 -9.18 -12.79 15.67
CA ARG A 305 -9.55 -13.45 14.41
C ARG A 305 -8.67 -12.99 13.25
N LEU A 306 -8.52 -13.87 12.28
CA LEU A 306 -7.97 -13.59 10.96
C LEU A 306 -9.03 -13.96 9.92
N ALA A 307 -9.25 -13.11 8.92
CA ALA A 307 -10.05 -13.39 7.74
C ALA A 307 -9.14 -13.62 6.52
N TRP A 308 -9.57 -14.47 5.58
CA TRP A 308 -8.97 -14.55 4.25
C TRP A 308 -9.98 -14.94 3.17
N LEU A 309 -9.57 -14.75 1.91
CA LEU A 309 -10.34 -15.12 0.72
C LEU A 309 -9.74 -16.37 0.06
N GLU A 310 -10.50 -17.47 0.03
CA GLU A 310 -10.12 -18.73 -0.61
C GLU A 310 -10.81 -18.88 -1.98
N PRO A 311 -10.08 -18.94 -3.12
CA PRO A 311 -10.67 -19.10 -4.45
C PRO A 311 -11.27 -20.50 -4.62
N LYS A 312 -12.52 -20.57 -5.11
CA LYS A 312 -13.24 -21.84 -5.33
C LYS A 312 -14.28 -21.74 -6.42
N ASP A 313 -14.14 -22.55 -7.47
CA ASP A 313 -15.16 -22.79 -8.51
C ASP A 313 -15.76 -21.51 -9.14
N GLY A 314 -14.94 -20.48 -9.36
CA GLY A 314 -15.39 -19.17 -9.91
C GLY A 314 -16.01 -18.22 -8.87
N SER A 315 -15.83 -18.52 -7.58
CA SER A 315 -16.23 -17.71 -6.43
C SER A 315 -15.07 -17.59 -5.43
N PHE A 316 -15.27 -16.81 -4.37
CA PHE A 316 -14.37 -16.76 -3.21
C PHE A 316 -15.14 -17.17 -1.96
N GLN A 317 -14.61 -18.12 -1.20
CA GLN A 317 -15.05 -18.39 0.16
C GLN A 317 -14.38 -17.39 1.09
N ILE A 318 -15.17 -16.76 1.96
CA ILE A 318 -14.68 -15.85 3.00
C ILE A 318 -14.59 -16.68 4.27
N VAL A 319 -13.38 -16.98 4.71
CA VAL A 319 -13.12 -17.85 5.85
C VAL A 319 -12.46 -17.04 6.96
N THR A 320 -12.80 -17.33 8.20
CA THR A 320 -12.08 -16.82 9.37
C THR A 320 -11.52 -17.94 10.22
N ILE A 321 -10.48 -17.64 10.99
CA ILE A 321 -9.92 -18.51 12.02
C ILE A 321 -9.83 -17.76 13.34
N ASP A 322 -10.15 -18.42 14.44
CA ASP A 322 -9.83 -17.94 15.79
C ASP A 322 -8.34 -18.16 16.08
N ALA A 323 -7.66 -17.08 16.48
CA ALA A 323 -6.21 -17.05 16.66
C ALA A 323 -5.72 -17.95 17.81
N SER A 324 -6.59 -18.28 18.78
CA SER A 324 -6.25 -19.03 19.99
C SER A 324 -6.58 -20.52 19.89
N THR A 325 -7.78 -20.86 19.42
CA THR A 325 -8.31 -22.23 19.30
C THR A 325 -7.99 -22.89 17.96
N ARG A 326 -7.63 -22.10 16.94
CA ARG A 326 -7.48 -22.52 15.54
C ARG A 326 -8.77 -23.04 14.88
N ALA A 327 -9.94 -22.85 15.50
CA ALA A 327 -11.23 -23.15 14.88
C ALA A 327 -11.43 -22.28 13.64
N GLN A 328 -11.86 -22.87 12.53
CA GLN A 328 -12.12 -22.18 11.26
C GLN A 328 -13.62 -22.13 10.98
N GLU A 329 -14.09 -21.00 10.47
CA GLU A 329 -15.50 -20.75 10.14
C GLU A 329 -15.65 -20.15 8.74
N LEU A 330 -16.53 -20.75 7.93
CA LEU A 330 -16.98 -20.17 6.68
C LEU A 330 -17.99 -19.05 6.95
N ILE A 331 -17.57 -17.81 6.80
CA ILE A 331 -18.42 -16.64 6.97
C ILE A 331 -19.42 -16.53 5.82
N GLY A 332 -18.99 -16.74 4.58
CA GLY A 332 -19.87 -16.74 3.42
C GLY A 332 -19.14 -17.05 2.11
N THR A 333 -19.87 -17.02 0.99
CA THR A 333 -19.32 -17.20 -0.35
C THR A 333 -19.73 -16.04 -1.25
N LEU A 334 -18.77 -15.48 -1.99
CA LEU A 334 -18.95 -14.33 -2.88
C LEU A 334 -18.68 -14.75 -4.34
N PRO A 335 -19.70 -14.81 -5.21
CA PRO A 335 -19.53 -15.10 -6.62
C PRO A 335 -18.93 -13.88 -7.34
N ALA A 336 -17.63 -13.90 -7.59
CA ALA A 336 -16.89 -12.84 -8.27
C ALA A 336 -15.74 -13.41 -9.12
N PRO A 337 -15.47 -12.85 -10.31
CA PRO A 337 -14.45 -13.38 -11.24
C PRO A 337 -13.01 -13.19 -10.72
N TYR A 338 -12.82 -12.25 -9.79
CA TYR A 338 -11.58 -12.02 -9.06
C TYR A 338 -11.91 -11.30 -7.74
N ALA A 339 -11.05 -11.44 -6.74
CA ALA A 339 -11.07 -10.65 -5.53
C ALA A 339 -9.66 -10.12 -5.23
N LEU A 340 -9.59 -8.86 -4.78
CA LEU A 340 -8.35 -8.16 -4.53
C LEU A 340 -8.00 -8.15 -3.05
N MET A 341 -8.96 -7.81 -2.17
CA MET A 341 -8.68 -7.69 -0.74
C MET A 341 -9.88 -7.97 0.17
N VAL A 342 -9.58 -8.28 1.43
CA VAL A 342 -10.53 -8.24 2.55
C VAL A 342 -9.95 -7.38 3.68
N ARG A 343 -10.81 -6.65 4.39
CA ARG A 343 -10.46 -5.88 5.59
C ARG A 343 -11.54 -6.02 6.65
N TRP A 344 -11.18 -5.94 7.92
CA TRP A 344 -12.18 -5.83 8.99
C TRP A 344 -12.77 -4.42 9.04
N SER A 345 -14.04 -4.29 9.43
CA SER A 345 -14.57 -3.01 9.90
C SER A 345 -13.86 -2.57 11.19
N ALA A 346 -13.88 -1.28 11.49
CA ALA A 346 -13.20 -0.71 12.66
C ALA A 346 -13.80 -1.16 14.02
N ASP A 347 -14.89 -1.92 13.99
CA ASP A 347 -15.57 -2.54 15.14
C ASP A 347 -15.52 -4.09 15.09
N ASP A 348 -14.75 -4.67 14.17
CA ASP A 348 -14.59 -6.12 13.92
C ASP A 348 -15.91 -6.91 13.66
N ARG A 349 -17.03 -6.24 13.39
CA ARG A 349 -18.33 -6.88 13.13
C ARG A 349 -18.58 -7.25 11.67
N PHE A 350 -17.84 -6.67 10.73
CA PHE A 350 -18.01 -6.87 9.30
C PHE A 350 -16.67 -7.14 8.60
N LEU A 351 -16.75 -7.85 7.48
CA LEU A 351 -15.68 -8.01 6.52
C LEU A 351 -16.01 -7.18 5.28
N ILE A 352 -15.09 -6.31 4.89
CA ILE A 352 -15.18 -5.44 3.73
C ILE A 352 -14.31 -6.03 2.63
N ILE A 353 -14.89 -6.34 1.47
CA ILE A 353 -14.25 -7.18 0.46
C ILE A 353 -14.25 -6.44 -0.88
N ASP A 354 -13.09 -6.34 -1.53
CA ASP A 354 -12.99 -5.89 -2.92
C ASP A 354 -13.03 -7.11 -3.84
N ALA A 355 -14.09 -7.24 -4.65
CA ALA A 355 -14.20 -8.30 -5.63
C ALA A 355 -15.05 -7.90 -6.84
N GLY A 356 -14.54 -8.18 -8.04
CA GLY A 356 -15.21 -7.90 -9.31
C GLY A 356 -15.43 -6.41 -9.62
N GLY A 357 -14.63 -5.50 -9.05
CA GLY A 357 -14.81 -4.05 -9.20
C GLY A 357 -15.93 -3.49 -8.31
N VAL A 358 -16.31 -4.24 -7.27
CA VAL A 358 -17.33 -3.89 -6.29
C VAL A 358 -16.75 -4.08 -4.89
N ILE A 359 -16.95 -3.09 -4.03
CA ILE A 359 -16.69 -3.18 -2.59
C ILE A 359 -17.96 -3.72 -1.93
N TRP A 360 -17.83 -4.83 -1.21
CA TRP A 360 -18.88 -5.54 -0.49
C TRP A 360 -18.70 -5.41 1.02
N LYS A 361 -19.80 -5.60 1.77
CA LYS A 361 -19.82 -5.76 3.23
C LYS A 361 -20.53 -7.07 3.55
N MET A 362 -19.88 -7.92 4.32
CA MET A 362 -20.44 -9.16 4.85
C MET A 362 -20.38 -9.10 6.39
N ALA A 363 -21.41 -9.55 7.11
CA ALA A 363 -21.31 -9.66 8.57
C ALA A 363 -20.30 -10.75 8.94
N ALA A 364 -19.47 -10.54 9.97
CA ALA A 364 -18.40 -11.45 10.36
C ALA A 364 -18.92 -12.61 11.24
N VAL A 365 -19.96 -13.30 10.78
CA VAL A 365 -20.59 -14.47 11.40
C VAL A 365 -20.95 -15.53 10.33
N PRO A 366 -20.94 -16.84 10.65
CA PRO A 366 -21.18 -17.91 9.67
C PRO A 366 -22.51 -17.80 8.90
N GLY A 367 -22.46 -18.11 7.60
CA GLY A 367 -23.65 -18.10 6.72
C GLY A 367 -24.13 -16.72 6.28
N SER A 368 -23.31 -15.68 6.43
CA SER A 368 -23.62 -14.30 6.05
C SER A 368 -23.61 -14.09 4.53
N ALA A 369 -24.59 -13.33 4.04
CA ALA A 369 -24.61 -12.82 2.67
C ALA A 369 -23.68 -11.61 2.51
N ALA A 370 -23.16 -11.40 1.30
CA ALA A 370 -22.46 -10.18 0.92
C ALA A 370 -23.44 -9.12 0.40
N GLU A 371 -23.42 -7.93 0.99
CA GLU A 371 -24.14 -6.77 0.49
C GLU A 371 -23.20 -5.87 -0.31
N PRO A 372 -23.54 -5.43 -1.54
CA PRO A 372 -22.72 -4.46 -2.26
C PRO A 372 -22.80 -3.10 -1.57
N VAL A 373 -21.64 -2.52 -1.23
CA VAL A 373 -21.54 -1.17 -0.65
C VAL A 373 -21.28 -0.14 -1.74
N LEU A 374 -20.37 -0.44 -2.66
CA LEU A 374 -19.97 0.48 -3.71
C LEU A 374 -19.56 -0.27 -4.98
N LYS A 375 -20.23 -0.01 -6.10
CA LYS A 375 -19.84 -0.52 -7.42
C LYS A 375 -18.85 0.43 -8.09
N ASP A 376 -18.14 -0.06 -9.10
CA ASP A 376 -17.24 0.74 -9.93
C ASP A 376 -16.23 1.49 -9.06
N ALA A 377 -15.64 0.75 -8.13
CA ALA A 377 -14.71 1.23 -7.10
C ALA A 377 -13.80 0.10 -6.61
N LEU A 378 -12.59 0.47 -6.21
CA LEU A 378 -11.60 -0.41 -5.61
C LEU A 378 -11.34 0.03 -4.17
N LEU A 379 -11.21 -0.90 -3.23
CA LEU A 379 -10.87 -0.58 -1.84
C LEU A 379 -9.39 -0.20 -1.77
N VAL A 380 -9.05 0.83 -0.99
CA VAL A 380 -7.66 1.28 -0.76
C VAL A 380 -7.27 0.99 0.68
N ASN A 381 -8.13 1.35 1.64
CA ASN A 381 -7.94 1.02 3.06
C ASN A 381 -9.26 1.08 3.83
N VAL A 382 -9.29 0.53 5.04
CA VAL A 382 -10.39 0.72 6.00
C VAL A 382 -9.82 1.40 7.23
N ILE A 383 -10.50 2.44 7.74
CA ILE A 383 -10.11 3.14 8.96
C ILE A 383 -11.30 3.35 9.90
N PRO A 384 -11.09 3.52 11.21
CA PRO A 384 -12.09 4.04 12.13
C PRO A 384 -12.69 5.35 11.65
N ARG A 385 -13.99 5.52 11.84
CA ARG A 385 -14.67 6.77 11.51
C ARG A 385 -14.27 7.84 12.53
N PRO A 386 -13.76 9.00 12.09
CA PRO A 386 -13.45 10.11 12.99
C PRO A 386 -14.72 10.55 13.73
N ASN A 387 -14.59 10.82 15.03
CA ASN A 387 -15.68 11.27 15.90
C ASN A 387 -16.88 10.29 15.98
N ALA A 388 -16.69 9.00 15.73
CA ALA A 388 -17.66 7.97 16.08
C ALA A 388 -17.71 7.74 17.62
N PRO A 389 -18.88 7.41 18.18
CA PRO A 389 -19.05 7.04 19.59
C PRO A 389 -18.67 5.59 19.89
#